data_AF-A0A368W1S4-F1
#
_entry.id   AF-A0A368W1S4-F1
#
_cell.length_a   1.000
_cell.length_b   1.000
_cell.length_c   1.000
_cell.angle_alpha   90.00
_cell.angle_beta   90.00
_cell.angle_gamma   90.00
#
_symmetry.space_group_name_H-M   'P 1'
#
loop_
_entity.id
_entity.type
_entity.pdbx_description
1 polymer ?
#
loop_
_entity_poly.entity_id
_entity_poly.type
_entity_poly.pdbx_seq_one_letter_code
_entity_poly.pdbx_strand_id
1 'polypeptide(L)'
;MNKELFKYPLNLIVHPFNGYWDLKYDRSQKLNLIISFAVLFLLAVTNILSSQYSGFLVNLFNPNEMNSFMEVLYVVVPVLFWCVANWSLTTLMDGEGKFVEIFTSTCFALIPLVVINFPWIWLSNVISIQETAFYYFSNSVAVIWFVFLLFVGNMTVHQFTPSKTIGIIILTVVAMGFMAFISLLFFSLVQQIIAFISVIYQELVMRN
;
A
#
# COMPACT_ATOMS: atom_id res chain seq x y z
N MET A 1 -5.42 -26.71 -11.42
CA MET A 1 -4.50 -26.01 -10.48
C MET A 1 -4.46 -24.49 -10.67
N ASN A 2 -4.51 -23.92 -11.90
CA ASN A 2 -4.38 -22.45 -12.09
C ASN A 2 -5.65 -21.59 -11.87
N LYS A 3 -6.87 -22.12 -12.00
CA LYS A 3 -8.10 -21.30 -11.86
C LYS A 3 -8.38 -20.86 -10.41
N GLU A 4 -7.89 -21.62 -9.43
CA GLU A 4 -8.01 -21.33 -7.99
C GLU A 4 -7.20 -20.08 -7.60
N LEU A 5 -6.03 -19.87 -8.23
CA LEU A 5 -5.09 -18.80 -7.89
C LEU A 5 -5.66 -17.39 -8.15
N PHE A 6 -6.42 -17.22 -9.23
CA PHE A 6 -7.04 -15.92 -9.59
C PHE A 6 -8.43 -15.72 -8.99
N LYS A 7 -9.17 -16.80 -8.71
CA LYS A 7 -10.48 -16.72 -8.07
C LYS A 7 -10.38 -16.38 -6.59
N TYR A 8 -9.33 -16.84 -5.94
CA TYR A 8 -9.16 -16.66 -4.49
C TYR A 8 -9.03 -15.19 -4.06
N PRO A 9 -8.21 -14.33 -4.70
CA PRO A 9 -8.18 -12.89 -4.43
C PRO A 9 -9.56 -12.24 -4.47
N LEU A 10 -10.38 -12.59 -5.47
CA LEU A 10 -11.74 -12.06 -5.60
C LEU A 10 -12.71 -12.64 -4.56
N ASN A 11 -12.56 -13.93 -4.22
CA ASN A 11 -13.36 -14.56 -3.17
C ASN A 11 -13.08 -13.94 -1.79
N LEU A 12 -11.83 -13.59 -1.50
CA LEU A 12 -11.43 -12.92 -0.26
C LEU A 12 -12.09 -11.53 -0.13
N ILE A 13 -12.26 -10.80 -1.23
CA ILE A 13 -12.97 -9.50 -1.23
C ILE A 13 -14.44 -9.67 -0.83
N VAL A 14 -15.10 -10.73 -1.32
CA VAL A 14 -16.53 -10.98 -1.09
C VAL A 14 -16.80 -11.61 0.28
N HIS A 15 -15.93 -12.50 0.72
CA HIS A 15 -16.04 -13.22 2.00
C HIS A 15 -14.75 -13.08 2.82
N PRO A 16 -14.53 -11.92 3.47
CA PRO A 16 -13.24 -11.60 4.07
C PRO A 16 -12.89 -12.46 5.28
N PHE A 17 -13.84 -12.76 6.17
CA PHE A 17 -13.56 -13.57 7.37
C PHE A 17 -13.05 -14.98 7.02
N ASN A 18 -13.73 -15.65 6.08
CA ASN A 18 -13.29 -16.97 5.60
C ASN A 18 -12.00 -16.85 4.78
N GLY A 19 -11.93 -15.86 3.87
CA GLY A 19 -10.76 -15.66 3.02
C GLY A 19 -9.48 -15.44 3.81
N TYR A 20 -9.50 -14.59 4.84
CA TYR A 20 -8.33 -14.36 5.71
C TYR A 20 -8.01 -15.56 6.61
N TRP A 21 -8.99 -16.37 6.99
CA TRP A 21 -8.77 -17.60 7.76
C TRP A 21 -8.04 -18.64 6.91
N ASP A 22 -8.52 -18.87 5.68
CA ASP A 22 -7.87 -19.74 4.69
C ASP A 22 -6.45 -19.25 4.35
N LEU A 23 -6.24 -17.91 4.32
CA LEU A 23 -4.95 -17.29 4.04
C LEU A 23 -3.92 -17.64 5.12
N LYS A 24 -4.36 -17.71 6.38
CA LYS A 24 -3.51 -17.96 7.55
C LYS A 24 -3.23 -19.45 7.77
N TYR A 25 -4.26 -20.30 7.67
CA TYR A 25 -4.15 -21.70 8.11
C TYR A 25 -4.05 -22.72 6.98
N ASP A 26 -4.75 -22.50 5.86
CA ASP A 26 -4.95 -23.57 4.87
C ASP A 26 -4.04 -23.46 3.64
N ARG A 27 -3.54 -22.26 3.31
CA ARG A 27 -2.71 -22.05 2.11
C ARG A 27 -1.22 -22.02 2.38
N SER A 28 -0.46 -22.49 1.40
CA SER A 28 1.00 -22.42 1.43
C SER A 28 1.49 -20.96 1.43
N GLN A 29 2.33 -20.61 2.41
CA GLN A 29 2.86 -19.25 2.54
C GLN A 29 3.61 -18.75 1.30
N LYS A 30 4.34 -19.64 0.59
CA LYS A 30 5.08 -19.28 -0.63
C LYS A 30 4.17 -18.75 -1.75
N LEU A 31 3.05 -19.43 -2.01
CA LEU A 31 2.10 -18.99 -3.04
C LEU A 31 1.43 -17.67 -2.66
N ASN A 32 1.05 -17.50 -1.40
CA ASN A 32 0.44 -16.26 -0.92
C ASN A 32 1.38 -15.07 -1.13
N LEU A 33 2.67 -15.25 -0.84
CA LEU A 33 3.70 -14.22 -0.98
C LEU A 33 3.91 -13.80 -2.45
N ILE A 34 3.92 -14.76 -3.38
CA ILE A 34 3.97 -14.48 -4.83
C ILE A 34 2.76 -13.65 -5.26
N ILE A 35 1.55 -14.02 -4.82
CA ILE A 35 0.33 -13.26 -5.14
C ILE A 35 0.38 -11.86 -4.54
N SER A 36 0.86 -11.71 -3.30
CA SER A 36 1.01 -10.41 -2.64
C SER A 36 1.93 -9.47 -3.40
N PHE A 37 3.08 -9.94 -3.87
CA PHE A 37 3.95 -9.14 -4.74
C PHE A 37 3.29 -8.80 -6.07
N ALA A 38 2.54 -9.74 -6.67
CA ALA A 38 1.80 -9.47 -7.89
C ALA A 38 0.72 -8.38 -7.68
N VAL A 39 0.00 -8.39 -6.55
CA VAL A 39 -0.99 -7.35 -6.23
C VAL A 39 -0.32 -5.99 -6.00
N LEU A 40 0.79 -5.93 -5.28
CA LEU A 40 1.54 -4.67 -5.11
C LEU A 40 2.04 -4.12 -6.44
N PHE A 41 2.58 -4.99 -7.30
CA PHE A 41 3.01 -4.60 -8.64
C PHE A 41 1.82 -4.07 -9.46
N LEU A 42 0.67 -4.76 -9.43
CA LEU A 42 -0.54 -4.36 -10.13
C LEU A 42 -1.07 -3.01 -9.63
N LEU A 43 -1.01 -2.76 -8.31
CA LEU A 43 -1.37 -1.48 -7.71
C LEU A 43 -0.42 -0.36 -8.15
N ALA A 44 0.88 -0.59 -8.14
CA ALA A 44 1.86 0.39 -8.62
C ALA A 44 1.62 0.73 -10.09
N VAL A 45 1.41 -0.28 -10.94
CA VAL A 45 1.05 -0.09 -12.36
C VAL A 45 -0.26 0.69 -12.50
N THR A 46 -1.28 0.37 -11.70
CA THR A 46 -2.57 1.07 -11.74
C THR A 46 -2.42 2.55 -11.37
N ASN A 47 -1.60 2.89 -10.38
CA ASN A 47 -1.33 4.29 -10.03
C ASN A 47 -0.56 5.02 -11.13
N ILE A 48 0.48 4.41 -11.70
CA ILE A 48 1.24 4.96 -12.83
C ILE A 48 0.33 5.19 -14.04
N LEU A 49 -0.57 4.25 -14.34
CA LEU A 49 -1.53 4.39 -15.45
C LEU A 49 -2.58 5.45 -15.14
N SER A 50 -3.08 5.52 -13.90
CA SER A 50 -4.03 6.54 -13.49
C SER A 50 -3.44 7.94 -13.62
N SER A 51 -2.19 8.13 -13.21
CA SER A 51 -1.49 9.42 -13.27
C SER A 51 -1.16 9.86 -14.71
N GLN A 52 -1.02 8.92 -15.67
CA GLN A 52 -0.76 9.24 -17.08
C GLN A 52 -2.01 9.33 -17.96
N TYR A 53 -2.98 8.45 -17.73
CA TYR A 53 -4.10 8.22 -18.67
C TYR A 53 -5.45 8.61 -18.11
N SER A 54 -5.56 9.07 -16.85
CA SER A 54 -6.85 9.56 -16.37
C SER A 54 -7.26 10.85 -17.09
N GLY A 55 -8.55 10.99 -17.36
CA GLY A 55 -9.10 12.13 -18.09
C GLY A 55 -8.82 13.46 -17.37
N PHE A 56 -8.68 14.54 -18.16
CA PHE A 56 -8.37 15.90 -17.67
C PHE A 56 -9.32 16.40 -16.58
N LEU A 57 -10.58 15.93 -16.58
CA LEU A 57 -11.58 16.29 -15.58
C LEU A 57 -11.27 15.75 -14.17
N VAL A 58 -10.46 14.71 -14.08
CA VAL A 58 -10.15 13.99 -12.83
C VAL A 58 -8.68 14.18 -12.45
N ASN A 59 -7.80 14.26 -13.44
CA ASN A 59 -6.37 14.39 -13.23
C ASN A 59 -5.90 15.83 -13.43
N LEU A 60 -5.64 16.52 -12.33
CA LEU A 60 -5.08 17.88 -12.30
C LEU A 60 -3.54 17.87 -12.35
N PHE A 61 -2.91 16.70 -12.35
CA PHE A 61 -1.46 16.56 -12.38
C PHE A 61 -0.94 16.71 -13.81
N ASN A 62 0.16 17.45 -13.98
CA ASN A 62 0.81 17.60 -15.27
C ASN A 62 1.59 16.32 -15.60
N PRO A 63 1.24 15.55 -16.65
CA PRO A 63 1.90 14.29 -16.97
C PRO A 63 3.41 14.44 -17.25
N ASN A 64 3.84 15.65 -17.64
CA ASN A 64 5.24 15.93 -17.99
C ASN A 64 6.19 16.04 -16.79
N GLU A 65 5.66 16.17 -15.56
CA GLU A 65 6.48 16.20 -14.33
C GLU A 65 6.43 14.87 -13.57
N MET A 66 5.75 13.86 -14.12
CA MET A 66 5.53 12.61 -13.42
C MET A 66 6.77 11.72 -13.42
N ASN A 67 7.27 11.41 -12.22
CA ASN A 67 8.32 10.42 -12.03
C ASN A 67 7.71 9.04 -11.70
N SER A 68 7.75 8.11 -12.65
CA SER A 68 7.24 6.74 -12.46
C SER A 68 7.88 6.01 -11.28
N PHE A 69 9.14 6.33 -10.95
CA PHE A 69 9.80 5.75 -9.77
C PHE A 69 9.21 6.27 -8.46
N MET A 70 8.85 7.56 -8.41
CA MET A 70 8.18 8.13 -7.23
C MET A 70 6.79 7.55 -7.00
N GLU A 71 6.03 7.30 -8.07
CA GLU A 71 4.71 6.62 -7.98
C GLU A 71 4.83 5.23 -7.33
N VAL A 72 5.85 4.45 -7.69
CA VAL A 72 6.12 3.16 -7.04
C VAL A 72 6.46 3.34 -5.56
N LEU A 73 7.28 4.33 -5.22
CA LEU A 73 7.64 4.63 -3.83
C LEU A 73 6.42 5.04 -3.00
N TYR A 74 5.49 5.81 -3.56
CA TYR A 74 4.26 6.21 -2.88
C TYR A 74 3.33 5.02 -2.56
N VAL A 75 3.47 3.90 -3.27
CA VAL A 75 2.74 2.66 -2.95
C VAL A 75 3.54 1.78 -1.98
N VAL A 76 4.82 1.55 -2.25
CA VAL A 76 5.64 0.58 -1.50
C VAL A 76 6.00 1.09 -0.11
N VAL A 77 6.37 2.37 0.03
CA VAL A 77 6.83 2.93 1.31
C VAL A 77 5.74 2.87 2.38
N PRO A 78 4.48 3.32 2.13
CA PRO A 78 3.42 3.21 3.12
C PRO A 78 3.10 1.78 3.53
N VAL A 79 3.13 0.82 2.59
CA VAL A 79 2.88 -0.60 2.90
C VAL A 79 3.98 -1.16 3.78
N LEU A 80 5.25 -0.85 3.49
CA LEU A 80 6.37 -1.29 4.32
C LEU A 80 6.32 -0.65 5.71
N PHE A 81 6.01 0.65 5.79
CA PHE A 81 5.83 1.35 7.05
C PHE A 81 4.70 0.73 7.87
N TRP A 82 3.57 0.46 7.23
CA TRP A 82 2.46 -0.23 7.87
C TRP A 82 2.92 -1.57 8.45
N CYS A 83 3.57 -2.41 7.66
CA CYS A 83 3.98 -3.75 8.10
C CYS A 83 5.00 -3.68 9.24
N VAL A 84 5.97 -2.77 9.17
CA VAL A 84 7.01 -2.63 10.21
C VAL A 84 6.44 -2.05 11.50
N ALA A 85 5.62 -1.00 11.44
CA ALA A 85 4.97 -0.43 12.62
C ALA A 85 4.06 -1.48 13.28
N ASN A 86 3.23 -2.13 12.47
CA ASN A 86 2.25 -3.09 12.96
C ASN A 86 2.94 -4.30 13.60
N TRP A 87 3.97 -4.84 12.95
CA TRP A 87 4.80 -5.89 13.53
C TRP A 87 5.48 -5.45 14.83
N SER A 88 6.09 -4.25 14.85
CA SER A 88 6.79 -3.75 16.05
C SER A 88 5.85 -3.50 17.23
N LEU A 89 4.61 -3.07 16.98
CA LEU A 89 3.60 -2.88 18.03
C LEU A 89 3.01 -4.20 18.49
N THR A 90 2.80 -5.15 17.58
CA THR A 90 2.21 -6.44 17.92
C THR A 90 3.18 -7.32 18.69
N THR A 91 4.49 -7.21 18.47
CA THR A 91 5.50 -7.86 19.34
C THR A 91 5.50 -7.30 20.76
N LEU A 92 5.15 -6.01 20.95
CA LEU A 92 5.00 -5.41 22.28
C LEU A 92 3.65 -5.74 22.95
N MET A 93 2.61 -6.03 22.16
CA MET A 93 1.22 -6.21 22.60
C MET A 93 0.75 -7.67 22.54
N ASP A 94 1.70 -8.62 22.56
CA ASP A 94 1.47 -10.08 22.50
C ASP A 94 0.56 -10.51 21.33
N GLY A 95 0.86 -10.03 20.13
CA GLY A 95 0.21 -10.46 18.89
C GLY A 95 0.91 -11.68 18.28
N GLU A 96 0.12 -12.61 17.74
CA GLU A 96 0.64 -13.85 17.14
C GLU A 96 1.20 -13.67 15.71
N GLY A 97 0.87 -12.55 15.06
CA GLY A 97 1.14 -12.32 13.65
C GLY A 97 2.62 -12.19 13.31
N LYS A 98 3.06 -12.95 12.31
CA LYS A 98 4.42 -12.83 11.75
C LYS A 98 4.47 -11.73 10.68
N PHE A 99 5.64 -11.12 10.48
CA PHE A 99 5.82 -10.08 9.46
C PHE A 99 5.32 -10.49 8.07
N VAL A 100 5.59 -11.73 7.64
CA VAL A 100 5.14 -12.25 6.33
C VAL A 100 3.62 -12.35 6.25
N GLU A 101 2.95 -12.71 7.35
CA GLU A 101 1.48 -12.82 7.40
C GLU A 101 0.83 -11.44 7.40
N ILE A 102 1.41 -10.47 8.11
CA ILE A 102 0.98 -9.06 8.10
C ILE A 102 1.12 -8.48 6.70
N PHE A 103 2.28 -8.69 6.07
CA PHE A 103 2.56 -8.21 4.73
C PHE A 103 1.59 -8.81 3.70
N THR A 104 1.43 -10.14 3.72
CA THR A 104 0.51 -10.81 2.79
C THR A 104 -0.94 -10.34 3.00
N SER A 105 -1.41 -10.30 4.24
CA SER A 105 -2.75 -9.82 4.60
C SER A 105 -3.01 -8.38 4.12
N THR A 106 -2.03 -7.49 4.32
CA THR A 106 -2.08 -6.09 3.86
C THR A 106 -2.13 -6.00 2.34
N CYS A 107 -1.33 -6.80 1.62
CA CYS A 107 -1.35 -6.82 0.16
C CYS A 107 -2.69 -7.31 -0.38
N PHE A 108 -3.31 -8.32 0.23
CA PHE A 108 -4.64 -8.78 -0.16
C PHE A 108 -5.72 -7.74 0.15
N ALA A 109 -5.57 -6.95 1.22
CA ALA A 109 -6.49 -5.86 1.51
C ALA A 109 -6.53 -4.82 0.36
N LEU A 110 -5.41 -4.61 -0.35
CA LEU A 110 -5.29 -3.62 -1.44
C LEU A 110 -6.02 -4.00 -2.74
N ILE A 111 -6.46 -5.25 -2.90
CA ILE A 111 -7.06 -5.73 -4.16
C ILE A 111 -8.27 -4.90 -4.63
N PRO A 112 -9.23 -4.47 -3.77
CA PRO A 112 -10.38 -3.66 -4.19
C PRO A 112 -9.96 -2.35 -4.86
N LEU A 113 -8.89 -1.71 -4.39
CA LEU A 113 -8.36 -0.49 -5.00
C LEU A 113 -7.92 -0.75 -6.44
N VAL A 114 -7.28 -1.88 -6.68
CA VAL A 114 -6.83 -2.23 -8.04
C VAL A 114 -8.00 -2.59 -8.94
N VAL A 115 -8.90 -3.46 -8.46
CA VAL A 115 -10.04 -3.95 -9.25
C VAL A 115 -11.00 -2.83 -9.64
N ILE A 116 -11.23 -1.87 -8.74
CA ILE A 116 -12.12 -0.73 -8.99
C ILE A 116 -11.39 0.34 -9.81
N ASN A 117 -10.18 0.76 -9.42
CA ASN A 117 -9.54 1.90 -10.09
C ASN A 117 -9.09 1.56 -11.51
N PHE A 118 -8.66 0.33 -11.79
CA PHE A 118 -8.11 -0.03 -13.10
C PHE A 118 -9.09 0.20 -14.28
N PRO A 119 -10.36 -0.26 -14.24
CA PRO A 119 -11.36 0.09 -15.26
C PRO A 119 -11.70 1.59 -15.30
N TRP A 120 -11.72 2.25 -14.13
CA TRP A 120 -12.08 3.66 -14.02
C TRP A 120 -11.10 4.60 -14.70
N ILE A 121 -9.82 4.22 -14.84
CA ILE A 121 -8.84 4.99 -15.63
C ILE A 121 -9.36 5.24 -17.05
N TRP A 122 -9.87 4.20 -17.70
CA TRP A 122 -10.33 4.27 -19.09
C TRP A 122 -11.65 5.02 -19.18
N LEU A 123 -12.58 4.73 -18.27
CA LEU A 123 -13.88 5.41 -18.18
C LEU A 123 -13.72 6.91 -17.89
N SER A 124 -12.72 7.31 -17.12
CA SER A 124 -12.48 8.71 -16.77
C SER A 124 -12.24 9.63 -17.99
N ASN A 125 -11.85 9.08 -19.14
CA ASN A 125 -11.67 9.82 -20.38
C ASN A 125 -12.96 10.06 -21.17
N VAL A 126 -14.02 9.32 -20.85
CA VAL A 126 -15.29 9.33 -21.60
C VAL A 126 -16.40 10.03 -20.81
N ILE A 127 -16.25 10.15 -19.50
CA ILE A 127 -17.25 10.78 -18.62
C ILE A 127 -17.29 12.30 -18.79
N SER A 128 -18.48 12.87 -18.59
CA SER A 128 -18.72 14.30 -18.49
C SER A 128 -18.48 14.83 -17.07
N ILE A 129 -18.39 16.16 -16.91
CA ILE A 129 -18.20 16.83 -15.60
C ILE A 129 -19.26 16.41 -14.56
N GLN A 130 -20.50 16.19 -14.99
CA GLN A 130 -21.60 15.81 -14.10
C GLN A 130 -21.46 14.37 -13.60
N GLU A 131 -20.81 13.50 -14.39
CA GLU A 131 -20.61 12.09 -14.09
C GLU A 131 -19.34 11.82 -13.25
N THR A 132 -18.47 12.82 -13.09
CA THR A 132 -17.29 12.74 -12.21
C THR A 132 -17.66 12.36 -10.77
N ALA A 133 -18.87 12.68 -10.31
CA ALA A 133 -19.39 12.24 -9.03
C ALA A 133 -19.37 10.70 -8.86
N PHE A 134 -19.66 9.93 -9.92
CA PHE A 134 -19.63 8.46 -9.89
C PHE A 134 -18.21 7.90 -9.77
N TYR A 135 -17.23 8.58 -10.37
CA TYR A 135 -15.82 8.24 -10.22
C TYR A 135 -15.38 8.39 -8.76
N TYR A 136 -15.66 9.55 -8.15
CA TYR A 136 -15.30 9.78 -6.75
C TYR A 136 -16.04 8.85 -5.79
N PHE A 137 -17.34 8.61 -6.02
CA PHE A 137 -18.12 7.65 -5.25
C PHE A 137 -17.49 6.24 -5.29
N SER A 138 -17.13 5.76 -6.48
CA SER A 138 -16.53 4.43 -6.66
C SER A 138 -15.18 4.32 -5.96
N ASN A 139 -14.34 5.36 -6.05
CA ASN A 139 -13.07 5.41 -5.33
C ASN A 139 -13.29 5.42 -3.80
N SER A 140 -14.27 6.17 -3.29
CA SER A 140 -14.61 6.15 -1.87
C SER A 140 -15.04 4.76 -1.41
N VAL A 141 -15.87 4.05 -2.18
CA VAL A 141 -16.25 2.67 -1.90
C VAL A 141 -15.02 1.75 -1.86
N ALA A 142 -14.10 1.89 -2.83
CA ALA A 142 -12.87 1.11 -2.87
C ALA A 142 -11.99 1.31 -1.63
N VAL A 143 -11.84 2.57 -1.17
CA VAL A 143 -11.07 2.92 0.03
C VAL A 143 -11.74 2.39 1.30
N ILE A 144 -13.05 2.55 1.44
CA ILE A 144 -13.80 2.01 2.59
C ILE A 144 -13.65 0.48 2.65
N TRP A 145 -13.76 -0.19 1.50
CA TRP A 145 -13.60 -1.63 1.43
C TRP A 145 -12.16 -2.07 1.77
N PHE A 146 -11.15 -1.35 1.28
CA PHE A 146 -9.76 -1.56 1.65
C PHE A 146 -9.54 -1.46 3.17
N VAL A 147 -10.04 -0.40 3.82
CA VAL A 147 -9.91 -0.21 5.27
C VAL A 147 -10.60 -1.34 6.03
N PHE A 148 -11.78 -1.77 5.58
CA PHE A 148 -12.50 -2.88 6.17
C PHE A 148 -11.73 -4.20 6.04
N LEU A 149 -11.19 -4.52 4.85
CA LEU A 149 -10.36 -5.71 4.65
C LEU A 149 -9.08 -5.66 5.50
N LEU A 150 -8.46 -4.49 5.62
CA LEU A 150 -7.28 -4.29 6.46
C LEU A 150 -7.60 -4.57 7.92
N PHE A 151 -8.75 -4.10 8.42
CA PHE A 151 -9.24 -4.38 9.77
C PHE A 151 -9.44 -5.88 10.01
N VAL A 152 -10.21 -6.55 9.14
CA VAL A 152 -10.46 -8.00 9.26
C VAL A 152 -9.14 -8.78 9.17
N GLY A 153 -8.27 -8.42 8.24
CA GLY A 153 -6.97 -9.04 8.04
C GLY A 153 -6.06 -8.94 9.27
N ASN A 154 -6.02 -7.77 9.93
CA ASN A 154 -5.25 -7.60 11.18
C ASN A 154 -5.85 -8.41 12.32
N MET A 155 -7.18 -8.41 12.45
CA MET A 155 -7.88 -9.17 13.47
C MET A 155 -7.57 -10.67 13.35
N THR A 156 -7.64 -11.23 12.14
CA THR A 156 -7.38 -12.66 11.88
C THR A 156 -5.89 -13.03 12.02
N VAL A 157 -4.99 -12.19 11.50
CA VAL A 157 -3.53 -12.45 11.57
C VAL A 157 -3.05 -12.45 13.02
N HIS A 158 -3.51 -11.52 13.84
CA HIS A 158 -3.06 -11.40 15.23
C HIS A 158 -3.94 -12.10 16.27
N GLN A 159 -5.07 -12.70 15.86
CA GLN A 159 -6.08 -13.27 16.76
C GLN A 159 -6.56 -12.28 17.82
N PHE A 160 -6.73 -11.01 17.42
CA PHE A 160 -7.19 -9.97 18.32
C PHE A 160 -8.70 -9.91 18.40
N THR A 161 -9.21 -9.42 19.53
CA THR A 161 -10.61 -9.00 19.61
C THR A 161 -10.83 -7.74 18.76
N PRO A 162 -12.07 -7.48 18.29
CA PRO A 162 -12.36 -6.29 17.50
C PRO A 162 -11.92 -4.97 18.16
N SER A 163 -12.16 -4.83 19.47
CA SER A 163 -11.80 -3.63 20.23
C SER A 163 -10.27 -3.43 20.32
N LYS A 164 -9.52 -4.52 20.57
CA LYS A 164 -8.05 -4.48 20.59
C LYS A 164 -7.48 -4.12 19.21
N THR A 165 -8.09 -4.66 18.14
CA THR A 165 -7.68 -4.40 16.76
C THR A 165 -7.78 -2.92 16.40
N ILE A 166 -8.89 -2.26 16.76
CA ILE A 166 -9.06 -0.81 16.50
C ILE A 166 -7.95 -0.01 17.21
N GLY A 167 -7.69 -0.30 18.48
CA GLY A 167 -6.65 0.38 19.25
C GLY A 167 -5.26 0.21 18.63
N ILE A 168 -4.93 -0.99 18.18
CA ILE A 168 -3.63 -1.30 17.56
C ILE A 168 -3.51 -0.66 16.17
N ILE A 169 -4.57 -0.61 15.37
CA ILE A 169 -4.57 0.10 14.08
C ILE A 169 -4.29 1.60 14.30
N ILE A 170 -4.96 2.23 15.27
CA ILE A 170 -4.72 3.64 15.60
C ILE A 170 -3.26 3.84 16.04
N LEU A 171 -2.76 2.99 16.93
CA LEU A 171 -1.37 3.06 17.39
C LEU A 171 -0.36 2.81 16.25
N THR A 172 -0.70 1.94 15.31
CA THR A 172 0.11 1.67 14.10
C THR A 172 0.20 2.93 13.24
N VAL A 173 -0.89 3.66 13.05
CA VAL A 173 -0.89 4.93 12.30
C VAL A 173 -0.01 5.97 13.00
N VAL A 174 -0.09 6.08 14.32
CA VAL A 174 0.79 6.97 15.10
C VAL A 174 2.26 6.57 14.95
N ALA A 175 2.57 5.28 15.04
CA ALA A 175 3.92 4.76 14.86
C ALA A 175 4.47 5.01 13.44
N MET A 176 3.63 4.90 12.40
CA MET A 176 4.00 5.29 11.04
C MET A 176 4.37 6.77 10.93
N GLY A 177 3.65 7.65 11.63
CA GLY A 177 3.98 9.08 11.71
C GLY A 177 5.36 9.31 12.32
N PHE A 178 5.67 8.65 13.43
CA PHE A 178 7.00 8.71 14.05
C PHE A 178 8.10 8.13 13.14
N MET A 179 7.86 7.01 12.47
CA MET A 179 8.83 6.43 11.53
C MET A 179 9.07 7.34 10.33
N ALA A 180 8.05 8.02 9.81
CA ALA A 180 8.18 8.98 8.72
C ALA A 180 9.02 10.18 9.15
N PHE A 181 8.76 10.70 10.35
CA PHE A 181 9.55 11.78 10.92
C PHE A 181 11.03 11.40 11.08
N ILE A 182 11.31 10.24 11.67
CA ILE A 182 12.69 9.74 11.83
C ILE A 182 13.37 9.53 10.48
N SER A 183 12.65 8.96 9.51
CA SER A 183 13.18 8.72 8.16
C SER A 183 13.53 10.04 7.47
N LEU A 184 12.68 11.06 7.57
CA LEU A 184 12.95 12.40 7.04
C LEU A 184 14.18 13.04 7.68
N LEU A 185 14.32 12.97 9.01
CA LEU A 185 15.52 13.46 9.70
C LEU A 185 16.78 12.73 9.24
N PHE A 186 16.70 11.40 9.12
CA PHE A 186 17.83 10.58 8.66
C PHE A 186 18.24 10.95 7.23
N PHE A 187 17.29 11.08 6.31
CA PHE A 187 17.57 11.51 4.94
C PHE A 187 18.18 12.92 4.89
N SER A 188 17.70 13.84 5.72
CA SER A 188 18.27 15.20 5.82
C SER A 188 19.74 15.17 6.28
N LEU A 189 20.06 14.38 7.30
CA LEU A 189 21.44 14.22 7.78
C LEU A 189 22.35 13.59 6.71
N VAL A 190 21.87 12.56 6.02
CA VAL A 190 22.62 11.92 4.93
C VAL A 190 22.89 12.91 3.79
N GLN A 191 21.90 13.72 3.41
CA GLN A 191 22.09 14.77 2.40
C GLN A 191 23.13 15.80 2.82
N GLN A 192 23.15 16.22 4.09
CA GLN A 192 24.16 17.13 4.62
C GLN A 192 25.58 16.52 4.55
N ILE A 193 25.73 15.24 4.90
CA ILE A 193 27.01 14.54 4.81
C ILE A 193 27.49 14.44 3.35
N ILE A 194 26.59 14.08 2.43
CA ILE A 194 26.91 14.01 1.00
C ILE A 194 27.33 15.39 0.48
N ALA A 195 26.59 16.45 0.84
CA ALA A 195 26.93 17.81 0.47
C ALA A 195 28.32 18.20 0.99
N PHE A 196 28.62 17.92 2.25
CA PHE A 196 29.94 18.16 2.84
C PHE A 196 31.07 17.43 2.08
N ILE A 197 30.89 16.15 1.79
CA ILE A 197 31.85 15.36 0.99
C ILE A 197 32.02 15.96 -0.41
N SER A 198 30.93 16.39 -1.04
CA SER A 198 30.96 16.98 -2.38
C SER A 198 31.74 18.30 -2.42
N VAL A 199 31.62 19.12 -1.38
CA VAL A 199 32.36 20.38 -1.23
C VAL A 199 33.85 20.08 -1.08
N ILE A 200 34.23 19.14 -0.20
CA ILE A 200 35.64 18.73 -0.04
C ILE A 200 36.21 18.22 -1.36
N TYR A 201 35.47 17.39 -2.08
CA TYR A 201 35.89 16.87 -3.38
C TYR A 201 36.11 17.99 -4.40
N GLN A 202 35.20 18.96 -4.47
CA GLN A 202 35.35 20.12 -5.35
C GLN A 202 36.58 20.97 -4.99
N GLU A 203 36.82 21.23 -3.70
CA GLU A 203 38.00 21.97 -3.25
C GLU A 203 39.31 21.26 -3.60
N LEU A 204 39.37 19.93 -3.49
CA LEU A 204 40.55 19.15 -3.86
C LEU A 204 40.83 19.19 -5.37
N VAL A 205 39.79 19.14 -6.20
CA VAL A 205 39.91 19.15 -7.66
C VAL A 205 40.29 20.55 -8.18
N MET A 206 39.74 21.63 -7.61
CA MET A 206 40.02 23.00 -8.05
C MET A 206 41.39 23.54 -7.58
N ARG A 207 42.07 22.83 -6.68
CA ARG A 207 43.39 23.22 -6.14
C ARG A 207 44.58 22.62 -6.91
N ASN A 208 44.31 21.77 -7.91
CA ASN A 208 45.23 21.39 -8.97
C ASN A 208 44.85 22.09 -10.28
#